data_AF-A0AAQ0QEL3-F1
#
_entry.id   AF-A0AAQ0QEL3-F1
#
_cell.length_a   1.000
_cell.length_b   1.000
_cell.length_c   1.000
_cell.angle_alpha   90.00
_cell.angle_beta   90.00
_cell.angle_gamma   90.00
#
_symmetry.space_group_name_H-M   'P 1'
#
loop_
_entity.id
_entity.type
_entity.pdbx_description
1 polymer ?
#
loop_
_entity_poly.entity_id
_entity_poly.type
_entity_poly.pdbx_seq_one_letter_code
_entity_poly.pdbx_strand_id
1 'polypeptide(L)'
;MALTAMYDLLREYKAAPEIADVKPSAEALAGVKVPFVAQTADGCRIVTEVSPQFVSVIGPHDAKAVIMPVGKFVDEWSGKAISASPTSDSGETNFKSHRFKELSRGIEKWLLVVCVVFLVAVFAVSGHTFGDWSTCAVFVLVQPSAIAGKP
;
A
#
# COMPACT_ATOMS: atom_id res chain seq x y z
N MET A 1 -6.80 -21.27 -3.33
CA MET A 1 -5.49 -20.59 -3.25
C MET A 1 -5.59 -19.19 -2.67
N ALA A 2 -6.52 -18.32 -3.14
CA ALA A 2 -6.67 -16.95 -2.62
C ALA A 2 -6.91 -16.86 -1.08
N LEU A 3 -7.77 -17.72 -0.54
CA LEU A 3 -8.12 -17.73 0.88
C LEU A 3 -6.93 -18.11 1.80
N THR A 4 -6.07 -19.02 1.34
CA THR A 4 -4.84 -19.41 2.06
C THR A 4 -3.83 -18.27 2.08
N ALA A 5 -3.66 -17.57 0.96
CA ALA A 5 -2.77 -16.40 0.90
C ALA A 5 -3.24 -15.28 1.84
N MET A 6 -4.55 -15.04 1.95
CA MET A 6 -5.09 -14.09 2.93
C MET A 6 -4.85 -14.51 4.36
N TYR A 7 -4.97 -15.80 4.68
CA TYR A 7 -4.64 -16.32 6.00
C TYR A 7 -3.18 -16.09 6.37
N ASP A 8 -2.26 -16.35 5.43
CA ASP A 8 -0.83 -16.12 5.62
C ASP A 8 -0.52 -14.63 5.82
N LEU A 9 -1.17 -13.73 5.06
CA LEU A 9 -1.05 -12.29 5.25
C LEU A 9 -1.56 -11.84 6.64
N LEU A 10 -2.74 -12.30 7.05
CA LEU A 10 -3.28 -11.95 8.38
C LEU A 10 -2.36 -12.40 9.51
N ARG A 11 -1.75 -13.58 9.35
CA ARG A 11 -0.76 -14.10 10.27
C ARG A 11 0.54 -13.28 10.26
N GLU A 12 0.99 -12.80 9.11
CA GLU A 12 2.14 -11.90 9.00
C GLU A 12 1.88 -10.57 9.72
N TYR A 13 0.67 -10.02 9.57
CA TYR A 13 0.19 -8.84 10.32
C TYR A 13 -0.15 -9.13 11.79
N LYS A 14 0.05 -10.38 12.24
CA LYS A 14 -0.21 -10.85 13.60
C LYS A 14 -1.65 -10.59 14.06
N ALA A 15 -2.59 -10.54 13.11
CA ALA A 15 -4.01 -10.57 13.40
C ALA A 15 -4.37 -12.05 13.58
N ALA A 16 -4.96 -12.43 14.72
CA ALA A 16 -5.30 -13.82 15.00
C ALA A 16 -6.42 -14.26 14.03
N PRO A 17 -6.12 -15.09 13.00
CA PRO A 17 -7.10 -15.43 11.98
C PRO A 17 -7.84 -16.70 12.39
N GLU A 18 -9.17 -16.61 12.41
CA GLU A 18 -10.06 -17.72 12.69
C GLU A 18 -10.81 -18.11 11.42
N ILE A 19 -10.72 -19.38 11.04
CA ILE A 19 -11.45 -19.93 9.90
C ILE A 19 -12.72 -20.57 10.45
N ALA A 20 -13.87 -20.03 10.05
CA ALA A 20 -15.16 -20.65 10.26
C ALA A 20 -15.58 -21.38 8.98
N ASP A 21 -15.76 -22.69 9.07
CA ASP A 21 -16.37 -23.51 8.03
C ASP A 21 -17.80 -23.82 8.49
N VAL A 22 -18.78 -23.14 7.90
CA VAL A 22 -20.18 -23.22 8.31
C VAL A 22 -21.03 -23.48 7.08
N LYS A 23 -22.08 -24.29 7.24
CA LYS A 23 -23.05 -24.47 6.16
C LYS A 23 -23.67 -23.12 5.81
N PRO A 24 -23.69 -22.69 4.53
CA PRO A 24 -24.21 -21.39 4.15
C PRO A 24 -25.70 -21.29 4.50
N SER A 25 -26.01 -20.44 5.48
CA SER A 25 -27.37 -20.11 5.91
C SER A 25 -27.41 -18.68 6.44
N ALA A 26 -28.58 -18.05 6.40
CA ALA A 26 -28.77 -16.69 6.93
C ALA A 26 -28.52 -16.63 8.46
N GLU A 27 -28.84 -17.71 9.18
CA GLU A 27 -28.59 -17.85 10.62
C GLU A 27 -27.10 -17.95 10.94
N ALA A 28 -26.37 -18.74 10.15
CA ALA A 28 -24.92 -18.85 10.25
C ALA A 28 -24.25 -17.50 9.99
N LEU A 29 -24.73 -16.75 8.99
CA LEU A 29 -24.21 -15.44 8.63
C LEU A 29 -24.35 -14.42 9.77
N ALA A 30 -25.49 -14.42 10.47
CA ALA A 30 -25.73 -13.53 11.61
C ALA A 30 -24.83 -13.85 12.83
N GLY A 31 -24.33 -15.08 12.93
CA GLY A 31 -23.42 -15.51 13.98
C GLY A 31 -21.94 -15.19 13.75
N VAL A 32 -21.55 -14.79 12.53
CA VAL A 32 -20.15 -14.47 12.21
C VAL A 32 -19.82 -13.05 12.62
N LYS A 33 -18.73 -12.89 13.36
CA LYS A 33 -18.21 -11.58 13.77
C LYS A 33 -17.69 -10.80 12.54
N VAL A 34 -18.24 -9.61 12.31
CA VAL A 34 -17.75 -8.66 11.31
C VAL A 34 -16.54 -7.87 11.83
N PRO A 35 -15.66 -7.37 10.94
CA PRO A 35 -15.58 -7.70 9.51
C PRO A 35 -14.95 -9.07 9.27
N PHE A 36 -15.36 -9.77 8.21
CA PHE A 36 -14.79 -11.06 7.81
C PHE A 36 -14.69 -11.20 6.29
N VAL A 37 -13.82 -12.09 5.82
CA VAL A 37 -13.67 -12.41 4.40
C VAL A 37 -14.44 -13.68 4.10
N ALA A 38 -15.36 -13.61 3.14
CA ALA A 38 -16.14 -14.75 2.67
C ALA A 38 -15.60 -15.26 1.33
N GLN A 39 -15.56 -16.59 1.16
CA GLN A 39 -15.30 -17.19 -0.14
C GLN A 39 -16.61 -17.40 -0.89
N THR A 40 -16.76 -16.73 -2.03
CA THR A 40 -17.87 -16.88 -2.96
C THR A 40 -17.43 -17.61 -4.23
N ALA A 41 -18.39 -17.99 -5.08
CA ALA A 41 -18.10 -18.63 -6.38
C ALA A 41 -17.19 -17.78 -7.27
N ASP A 42 -17.36 -16.45 -7.25
CA ASP A 42 -16.60 -15.49 -8.05
C ASP A 42 -15.24 -15.08 -7.43
N GLY A 43 -14.94 -15.51 -6.20
CA GLY A 43 -13.69 -15.16 -5.52
C GLY A 43 -13.83 -14.93 -4.02
N CYS A 44 -13.10 -13.94 -3.49
CA CYS A 44 -13.18 -13.55 -2.08
C CYS A 44 -13.81 -12.16 -1.97
N ARG A 45 -14.80 -12.02 -1.09
CA ARG A 45 -15.46 -10.74 -0.79
C ARG A 45 -15.32 -10.42 0.68
N ILE A 46 -15.09 -9.15 1.01
CA ILE A 46 -14.98 -8.69 2.40
C ILE A 46 -16.36 -8.24 2.85
N VAL A 47 -16.88 -8.86 3.90
CA VAL A 47 -18.14 -8.49 4.54
C VAL A 47 -17.85 -7.53 5.67
N THR A 48 -18.38 -6.32 5.57
CA THR A 48 -18.17 -5.25 6.57
C THR A 48 -19.35 -5.11 7.52
N GLU A 49 -20.56 -5.39 7.04
CA GLU A 49 -21.79 -5.26 7.80
C GLU A 49 -22.78 -6.34 7.39
N VAL A 50 -23.45 -6.95 8.37
CA VAL A 50 -24.51 -7.93 8.18
C VAL A 50 -25.76 -7.40 8.86
N SER A 51 -26.81 -7.17 8.08
CA SER A 51 -28.16 -6.84 8.56
C SER A 51 -29.13 -7.96 8.20
N PRO A 52 -30.31 -8.05 8.85
CA PRO A 52 -31.29 -9.11 8.56
C PRO A 52 -31.79 -9.14 7.11
N GLN A 53 -31.72 -8.00 6.40
CA GLN A 53 -32.23 -7.85 5.03
C GLN A 53 -31.12 -7.68 3.99
N PHE A 54 -29.97 -7.13 4.39
CA PHE A 54 -28.88 -6.78 3.48
C PHE A 54 -27.50 -7.08 4.08
N VAL A 55 -26.53 -7.28 3.21
CA VAL A 55 -25.13 -7.49 3.53
C VAL A 55 -24.31 -6.46 2.78
N SER A 56 -23.40 -5.78 3.47
CA SER A 56 -22.46 -4.85 2.87
C SER A 56 -21.18 -5.59 2.54
N VAL A 57 -20.86 -5.67 1.25
CA VAL A 57 -19.70 -6.42 0.73
C VAL A 57 -18.77 -5.53 -0.06
N ILE A 58 -17.47 -5.75 0.03
CA ILE A 58 -16.46 -5.13 -0.80
C ILE A 58 -15.83 -6.23 -1.65
N GLY A 59 -16.02 -6.16 -2.96
CA GLY A 59 -15.38 -7.06 -3.92
C GLY A 59 -13.93 -6.65 -4.19
N PRO A 60 -13.15 -7.54 -4.84
CA PRO A 60 -11.73 -7.29 -5.14
C PRO A 60 -11.49 -6.12 -6.11
N HIS A 61 -12.51 -5.72 -6.87
CA HIS A 61 -12.45 -4.61 -7.82
C HIS A 61 -13.30 -3.42 -7.39
N ASP A 62 -13.95 -3.48 -6.24
CA ASP A 62 -14.85 -2.43 -5.78
C ASP A 62 -14.10 -1.43 -4.90
N ALA A 63 -14.18 -0.15 -5.25
CA ALA A 63 -13.63 0.92 -4.44
C ALA A 63 -14.48 1.25 -3.19
N LYS A 64 -15.72 0.74 -3.14
CA LYS A 64 -16.71 1.02 -2.08
C LYS A 64 -17.51 -0.23 -1.76
N ALA A 65 -18.09 -0.25 -0.56
CA ALA A 65 -19.00 -1.30 -0.17
C ALA A 65 -20.28 -1.26 -1.00
N VAL A 66 -20.65 -2.42 -1.53
CA VAL A 66 -21.87 -2.68 -2.29
C VAL A 66 -22.85 -3.38 -1.36
N ILE A 67 -24.08 -2.88 -1.31
CA ILE A 67 -25.16 -3.47 -0.51
C ILE A 67 -25.85 -4.53 -1.37
N MET A 68 -25.93 -5.77 -0.88
CA MET A 68 -26.63 -6.85 -1.56
C MET A 68 -27.62 -7.58 -0.63
N PRO A 69 -28.70 -8.17 -1.17
CA PRO A 69 -29.65 -8.95 -0.38
C PRO A 69 -28.98 -10.19 0.23
N VAL A 70 -29.35 -10.54 1.47
CA VAL A 70 -28.82 -11.72 2.17
C VAL A 70 -29.01 -13.00 1.35
N GLY A 71 -30.18 -13.20 0.74
CA GLY A 71 -30.45 -14.39 -0.08
C GLY A 71 -29.46 -14.58 -1.22
N LYS A 72 -29.18 -13.50 -1.98
CA LYS A 72 -28.19 -13.54 -3.06
C LYS A 72 -26.77 -13.85 -2.55
N PHE A 73 -26.41 -13.29 -1.40
CA PHE A 73 -25.11 -13.56 -0.81
C PHE A 73 -24.97 -15.01 -0.34
N VAL A 74 -25.99 -15.56 0.31
CA VAL A 74 -25.99 -16.94 0.81
C VAL A 74 -25.91 -17.94 -0.35
N ASP A 75 -26.57 -17.67 -1.47
CA ASP A 75 -26.49 -18.49 -2.69
C ASP A 75 -25.07 -18.50 -3.29
N GLU A 76 -24.37 -17.36 -3.24
CA GLU A 76 -23.00 -17.22 -3.77
C GLU A 76 -21.93 -17.71 -2.78
N TRP A 77 -22.26 -17.83 -1.49
CA TRP A 77 -21.31 -18.13 -0.43
C TRP A 77 -21.04 -19.63 -0.30
N SER A 78 -19.76 -20.00 -0.34
CA SER A 78 -19.31 -21.39 -0.22
C SER A 78 -19.35 -21.95 1.20
N GLY A 79 -19.69 -21.13 2.22
CA GLY A 79 -19.70 -21.52 3.63
C GLY A 79 -18.37 -21.29 4.37
N LYS A 80 -17.31 -20.94 3.65
CA LYS A 80 -16.02 -20.59 4.26
C LYS A 80 -15.94 -19.09 4.55
N ALA A 81 -15.61 -18.77 5.79
CA ALA A 81 -15.35 -17.41 6.26
C ALA A 81 -14.03 -17.36 7.04
N ILE A 82 -13.26 -16.30 6.84
CA ILE A 82 -12.10 -15.96 7.69
C ILE A 82 -12.42 -14.66 8.41
N SER A 83 -12.48 -14.71 9.73
CA SER A 83 -12.48 -13.51 10.56
C SER A 83 -11.09 -13.28 11.14
N ALA A 84 -10.75 -12.03 11.39
CA ALA A 84 -9.51 -11.69 12.08
C ALA A 84 -9.80 -10.61 13.11
N SER A 85 -9.36 -10.83 14.35
CA SER A 85 -9.40 -9.81 15.39
C SER A 85 -8.00 -9.22 15.58
N PRO A 86 -7.88 -7.88 15.69
CA PRO A 86 -6.60 -7.26 16.01
C PRO A 86 -6.16 -7.71 17.40
N THR A 87 -4.90 -8.10 17.51
CA THR A 87 -4.23 -8.40 18.79
C THR A 87 -3.32 -7.23 19.17
N SER A 88 -2.82 -7.20 20.40
CA SER A 88 -1.89 -6.16 20.87
C SER A 88 -0.57 -6.10 20.10
N ASP A 89 -0.23 -7.16 19.36
CA ASP A 89 0.98 -7.26 18.53
C ASP A 89 0.66 -7.03 17.04
N SER A 90 -0.62 -6.81 16.69
CA SER A 90 -1.03 -6.47 15.34
C SER A 90 -0.53 -5.08 14.96
N GLY A 91 0.16 -5.00 13.82
CA GLY A 91 0.72 -3.76 13.32
C GLY A 91 1.20 -3.90 11.89
N GLU A 92 1.33 -2.77 11.21
CA GLU A 92 1.83 -2.74 9.83
C GLU A 92 3.25 -3.32 9.78
N THR A 93 3.36 -4.48 9.13
CA THR A 93 4.64 -5.13 8.85
C THR A 93 5.47 -4.21 7.97
N ASN A 94 6.77 -4.12 8.20
CA ASN A 94 7.68 -3.33 7.35
C ASN A 94 7.51 -1.79 7.39
N PHE A 95 6.80 -1.22 8.37
CA PHE A 95 6.73 0.25 8.53
C PHE A 95 8.12 0.92 8.55
N LYS A 96 9.10 0.28 9.19
CA LYS A 96 10.48 0.79 9.29
C LYS A 96 11.18 0.84 7.93
N SER A 97 11.06 -0.20 7.09
CA SER A 97 11.78 -0.28 5.81
C SER A 97 11.18 0.68 4.77
N HIS A 98 9.87 0.89 4.77
CA HIS A 98 9.22 1.91 3.94
C HIS A 98 9.67 3.32 4.33
N ARG A 99 9.81 3.61 5.63
CA ARG A 99 10.33 4.89 6.11
C ARG A 99 11.78 5.14 5.68
N PHE A 100 12.64 4.12 5.70
CA PHE A 100 14.01 4.24 5.20
C PHE A 100 14.08 4.47 3.69
N LYS A 101 13.19 3.85 2.92
CA LYS A 101 13.15 4.02 1.47
C LYS A 101 12.72 5.43 1.07
N GLU A 102 11.70 5.99 1.72
CA GLU A 102 11.32 7.39 1.54
C GLU A 102 12.44 8.36 1.99
N LEU A 103 13.11 8.08 3.12
CA LEU A 103 14.23 8.89 3.59
C LEU A 103 15.42 8.87 2.62
N SER A 104 15.75 7.70 2.06
CA SER A 104 16.84 7.56 1.09
C SER A 104 16.61 8.37 -0.18
N ARG A 105 15.35 8.47 -0.64
CA ARG A 105 14.97 9.22 -1.83
C ARG A 105 15.06 10.74 -1.63
N GLY A 106 14.91 11.21 -0.39
CA GLY A 106 15.18 12.60 -0.02
C GLY A 106 16.69 12.90 0.03
N ILE A 107 17.47 12.02 0.65
CA ILE A 107 18.92 12.22 0.87
C ILE A 107 19.69 12.27 -0.45
N GLU A 108 19.34 11.45 -1.44
CA GLU A 108 20.04 11.40 -2.73
C GLU A 108 20.10 12.77 -3.44
N LYS A 109 18.99 13.51 -3.41
CA LYS A 109 18.92 14.86 -3.98
C LYS A 109 19.80 15.85 -3.22
N TRP A 110 19.76 15.79 -1.89
CA TRP A 110 20.59 16.66 -1.05
C TRP A 110 22.07 16.35 -1.16
N LEU A 111 22.44 15.08 -1.31
CA LEU A 111 23.82 14.64 -1.47
C LEU A 111 24.41 15.15 -2.79
N LEU A 112 23.65 15.11 -3.89
CA LEU A 112 24.04 15.72 -5.16
C LEU A 112 24.23 17.23 -5.05
N VAL A 113 23.30 17.93 -4.39
CA VAL A 113 23.42 19.39 -4.17
C VAL A 113 24.66 19.71 -3.35
N VAL A 114 24.93 18.96 -2.27
CA VAL A 114 26.13 19.15 -1.44
C VAL A 114 27.40 18.89 -2.25
N CYS A 115 27.43 17.85 -3.10
CA CYS A 115 28.57 17.60 -3.98
C CYS A 115 28.82 18.75 -4.96
N VAL A 116 27.77 19.31 -5.58
CA VAL A 116 27.89 20.46 -6.49
C VAL A 116 28.40 21.69 -5.73
N VAL A 117 27.83 22.01 -4.57
CA VAL A 117 28.26 23.15 -3.75
C VAL A 117 29.71 22.98 -3.29
N PHE A 118 30.10 21.76 -2.90
CA PHE A 118 31.47 21.45 -2.50
C PHE A 118 32.45 21.60 -3.66
N LEU A 119 32.10 21.10 -4.85
CA LEU A 119 32.90 21.30 -6.06
C LEU A 119 33.08 22.79 -6.38
N VAL A 120 32.01 23.59 -6.32
CA VAL A 120 32.07 25.04 -6.52
C VAL A 120 32.95 25.71 -5.48
N ALA A 121 32.83 25.33 -4.20
CA ALA A 121 33.64 25.89 -3.12
C ALA A 121 35.13 25.55 -3.26
N VAL A 122 35.46 24.30 -3.59
CA VAL A 122 36.84 23.87 -3.85
C VAL A 122 37.42 24.59 -5.06
N PHE A 123 36.63 24.77 -6.12
CA PHE A 123 37.04 25.55 -7.29
C PHE A 123 37.26 27.03 -6.98
N ALA A 124 36.45 27.61 -6.08
CA ALA A 124 36.58 28.99 -5.62
C ALA A 124 37.80 29.23 -4.73
N VAL A 125 38.18 28.25 -3.92
CA VAL A 125 39.33 28.35 -3.02
C VAL A 125 40.63 28.00 -3.74
N SER A 126 40.61 27.00 -4.64
CA SER A 126 41.80 26.54 -5.37
C SER A 126 42.09 27.38 -6.61
N GLY A 127 41.04 27.89 -7.25
CA GLY A 127 41.13 28.84 -8.35
C GLY A 127 40.91 30.25 -7.83
N HIS A 128 41.96 31.06 -7.77
CA HIS A 128 41.87 32.52 -7.69
C HIS A 128 41.32 33.07 -9.04
N THR A 129 40.23 32.48 -9.56
CA THR A 129 39.75 32.55 -10.96
C THR A 129 38.33 33.12 -11.08
N PHE A 130 37.73 33.61 -9.99
CA PHE A 130 36.56 34.50 -10.06
C PHE A 130 36.94 35.96 -10.37
N GLY A 131 38.14 36.18 -10.94
CA GLY A 131 38.51 37.46 -11.53
C GLY A 131 37.89 37.71 -12.91
N ASP A 132 37.59 36.65 -13.68
CA ASP A 132 37.17 36.77 -15.08
C ASP A 132 35.74 36.26 -15.33
N TRP A 133 34.95 37.15 -15.91
CA TRP A 133 33.51 36.99 -16.24
C TRP A 133 33.21 35.80 -17.16
N SER A 134 34.20 35.32 -17.91
CA SER A 134 34.08 34.21 -18.86
C SER A 134 33.78 32.87 -18.18
N THR A 135 34.27 32.66 -16.96
CA THR A 135 34.07 31.40 -16.21
C THR A 135 32.62 31.24 -15.75
N CYS A 136 31.95 32.35 -15.41
CA CYS A 136 30.53 32.37 -15.08
C CYS A 136 29.65 32.02 -16.30
N ALA A 137 30.04 32.47 -17.49
CA ALA A 137 29.32 32.18 -18.72
C ALA A 137 29.38 30.69 -19.10
N VAL A 138 30.52 30.02 -18.86
CA VAL A 138 30.66 28.57 -19.11
C VAL A 138 29.79 27.76 -18.13
N PHE A 139 29.72 28.15 -16.86
CA PHE A 139 28.84 27.47 -15.90
C PHE A 139 27.35 27.61 -16.24
N VAL A 140 26.92 28.78 -16.74
CA VAL A 140 25.55 29.00 -17.21
C VAL A 140 25.25 28.22 -18.49
N LEU A 141 26.22 28.10 -19.40
CA LEU A 141 26.08 27.32 -20.64
C LEU A 141 26.13 25.79 -20.44
N VAL A 142 26.77 25.31 -19.36
CA VAL A 142 26.88 23.88 -19.04
C VAL A 142 25.67 23.35 -18.25
N GLN A 143 24.80 24.21 -17.72
CA GLN A 143 23.47 23.78 -17.26
C GLN A 143 22.57 23.50 -18.49
N PRO A 144 21.77 22.43 -18.48
CA PRO A 144 21.99 21.28 -19.37
C PRO A 144 21.15 21.31 -20.65
N SER A 145 21.79 20.91 -21.77
CA SER A 145 21.12 20.37 -22.98
C SER A 145 20.47 18.98 -22.76
N ALA A 146 20.25 18.57 -21.51
CA ALA A 146 19.66 17.28 -21.14
C ALA A 146 18.14 17.34 -20.87
N ILE A 147 17.45 18.47 -21.10
CA ILE A 147 15.98 18.57 -20.99
C ILE A 147 15.30 18.65 -22.37
N ALA A 148 16.03 18.41 -23.47
CA ALA A 148 15.48 18.45 -24.83
C ALA A 148 15.74 17.17 -25.63
N GLY A 149 15.25 16.04 -25.12
CA GLY A 149 14.87 14.90 -25.95
C GLY A 149 13.61 14.29 -25.36
N LYS A 150 12.46 14.26 -26.00
CA LYS A 150 12.00 14.56 -27.39
C LYS A 150 10.44 14.62 -27.29
N PRO A 151 9.69 15.14 -28.27
CA PRO A 151 8.27 14.74 -28.41
C PRO A 151 8.14 13.21 -28.60
#